data_AF-A0A803PFV9-F1
#
_entry.id   AF-A0A803PFV9-F1
#
_cell.length_a   1.000
_cell.length_b   1.000
_cell.length_c   1.000
_cell.angle_alpha   90.00
_cell.angle_beta   90.00
_cell.angle_gamma   90.00
#
_symmetry.space_group_name_H-M   'P 1'
#
loop_
_entity.id
_entity.type
_entity.pdbx_description
1 polymer ?
#
loop_
_entity_poly.entity_id
_entity_poly.type
_entity_poly.pdbx_seq_one_letter_code
_entity_poly.pdbx_strand_id
1 'polypeptide(L)'
;MGPGMGLSPAKQAEQLRKDGNHYFKKGRFGAAIDAYTAAITLCPNVPVYLTNRALCHLKRNEWAKVEDDCRKAIQLDKTSAKGHYMLGLALMQRKEHAEGIRELEKALDLGRGADPKSNIVDEIWQELAKAKYLEWEHASTKRSWELQNLKSL
;
A
#
# COMPACT_ATOMS: atom_id res chain seq x y z
N MET A 1 -45.96 -13.62 -8.19
CA MET A 1 -44.81 -12.70 -8.31
C MET A 1 -43.71 -13.26 -7.42
N GLY A 2 -42.66 -13.86 -8.00
CA GLY A 2 -41.58 -14.45 -7.22
C GLY A 2 -40.76 -13.37 -6.51
N PRO A 3 -40.17 -13.64 -5.33
CA PRO A 3 -39.31 -12.66 -4.66
C PRO A 3 -38.12 -12.39 -5.58
N GLY A 4 -37.95 -11.13 -5.99
CA GLY A 4 -36.81 -10.71 -6.81
C GLY A 4 -35.53 -11.11 -6.09
N MET A 5 -34.82 -12.09 -6.64
CA MET A 5 -33.52 -12.54 -6.13
C MET A 5 -32.47 -11.46 -6.39
N GLY A 6 -32.51 -10.38 -5.60
CA GLY A 6 -31.37 -9.47 -5.48
C GLY A 6 -30.16 -10.26 -4.97
N LEU A 7 -29.01 -10.03 -5.58
CA LEU A 7 -27.73 -10.56 -5.07
C LEU A 7 -27.54 -10.10 -3.62
N SER A 8 -27.03 -10.98 -2.74
CA SER A 8 -26.70 -10.58 -1.37
C SER A 8 -25.64 -9.45 -1.37
N PRO A 9 -25.57 -8.61 -0.33
CA PRO A 9 -24.58 -7.53 -0.26
C PRO A 9 -23.14 -8.01 -0.52
N ALA A 10 -22.78 -9.19 -0.02
CA ALA A 10 -21.48 -9.81 -0.27
C ALA A 10 -21.27 -10.18 -1.75
N LYS A 11 -22.28 -10.74 -2.42
CA LYS A 11 -22.20 -11.07 -3.86
C LYS A 11 -22.13 -9.79 -4.71
N GLN A 12 -22.85 -8.74 -4.32
CA GLN A 12 -22.79 -7.44 -4.99
C GLN A 12 -21.42 -6.78 -4.81
N ALA A 13 -20.88 -6.77 -3.58
CA ALA A 13 -19.55 -6.23 -3.30
C ALA A 13 -18.45 -6.97 -4.09
N GLU A 14 -18.57 -8.28 -4.23
CA GLU A 14 -17.63 -9.07 -5.02
C GLU A 14 -17.74 -8.78 -6.52
N GLN A 15 -18.94 -8.53 -7.04
CA GLN A 15 -19.10 -8.07 -8.43
C GLN A 15 -18.46 -6.69 -8.63
N LEU A 16 -18.69 -5.75 -7.72
CA LEU A 16 -18.06 -4.43 -7.74
C LEU A 16 -16.53 -4.53 -7.67
N ARG A 17 -15.97 -5.46 -6.88
CA ARG A 17 -14.53 -5.73 -6.87
C ARG A 17 -14.05 -6.18 -8.26
N LYS A 18 -14.79 -7.07 -8.93
CA LYS A 18 -14.44 -7.53 -10.29
C LYS A 18 -14.49 -6.39 -11.30
N ASP A 19 -15.49 -5.53 -11.22
CA ASP A 19 -15.60 -4.35 -12.08
C ASP A 19 -14.45 -3.37 -11.82
N GLY A 20 -14.10 -3.14 -10.56
CA GLY A 20 -12.92 -2.36 -10.17
C GLY A 20 -11.62 -2.94 -10.74
N ASN A 21 -11.44 -4.26 -10.69
CA ASN A 21 -10.27 -4.92 -11.28
C ASN A 21 -10.23 -4.73 -12.81
N HIS A 22 -11.39 -4.77 -13.48
CA HIS A 22 -11.50 -4.54 -14.92
C HIS A 22 -11.13 -3.11 -15.29
N TYR A 23 -11.65 -2.11 -14.57
CA TYR A 23 -11.28 -0.71 -14.77
C TYR A 23 -9.79 -0.47 -14.51
N PHE A 24 -9.24 -1.08 -13.46
CA PHE A 24 -7.82 -0.99 -13.14
C PHE A 24 -6.94 -1.51 -14.28
N LYS A 25 -7.26 -2.69 -14.83
CA LYS A 25 -6.53 -3.26 -15.98
C LYS A 25 -6.58 -2.37 -17.23
N LYS A 26 -7.62 -1.56 -17.37
CA LYS A 26 -7.77 -0.57 -18.45
C LYS A 26 -7.13 0.79 -18.13
N GLY A 27 -6.43 0.94 -17.00
CA GLY A 27 -5.86 2.22 -16.56
C GLY A 27 -6.89 3.27 -16.12
N ARG A 28 -8.17 2.90 -15.99
CA ARG A 28 -9.25 3.80 -15.58
C ARG A 28 -9.34 3.87 -14.05
N PHE A 29 -8.33 4.45 -13.42
CA PHE A 29 -8.18 4.43 -11.96
C PHE A 29 -9.32 5.13 -11.20
N GLY A 30 -9.92 6.19 -11.75
CA GLY A 30 -11.10 6.84 -11.14
C GLY A 30 -12.30 5.90 -11.04
N ALA A 31 -12.69 5.27 -12.15
CA ALA A 31 -13.78 4.30 -12.17
C ALA A 31 -13.49 3.06 -11.30
N ALA A 32 -12.22 2.64 -11.21
CA ALA A 32 -11.82 1.57 -10.31
C ALA A 32 -12.02 1.96 -8.84
N ILE A 33 -11.63 3.19 -8.45
CA ILE A 33 -11.84 3.73 -7.10
C ILE A 33 -13.33 3.77 -6.75
N ASP A 34 -14.18 4.21 -7.66
CA ASP A 34 -15.63 4.28 -7.43
C ASP A 34 -16.21 2.88 -7.18
N ALA A 35 -15.83 1.90 -8.00
CA ALA A 35 -16.27 0.52 -7.85
C ALA A 35 -15.80 -0.10 -6.53
N TYR A 36 -14.53 0.06 -6.16
CA TYR A 36 -14.03 -0.43 -4.86
C TYR A 36 -14.67 0.30 -3.68
N THR A 37 -14.95 1.59 -3.80
CA THR A 37 -15.63 2.36 -2.74
C THR A 37 -17.06 1.86 -2.53
N ALA A 38 -17.78 1.54 -3.60
CA ALA A 38 -19.08 0.90 -3.50
C ALA A 38 -18.97 -0.49 -2.85
N ALA A 39 -17.96 -1.30 -3.20
CA ALA A 39 -17.71 -2.60 -2.56
C ALA A 39 -17.43 -2.47 -1.05
N ILE A 40 -16.60 -1.50 -0.65
CA ILE A 40 -16.29 -1.19 0.76
C ILE A 40 -17.55 -0.73 1.51
N THR A 41 -18.41 0.05 0.86
CA THR A 41 -19.66 0.53 1.47
C THR A 41 -20.60 -0.64 1.80
N LEU A 42 -20.69 -1.63 0.91
CA LEU A 42 -21.49 -2.83 1.14
C LEU A 42 -20.83 -3.79 2.14
N CYS A 43 -19.50 -3.88 2.14
CA CYS A 43 -18.73 -4.85 2.91
C CYS A 43 -17.42 -4.20 3.41
N PRO A 44 -17.43 -3.48 4.54
CA PRO A 44 -16.30 -2.66 4.99
C PRO A 44 -15.14 -3.44 5.58
N ASN A 45 -15.36 -4.72 5.95
CA ASN A 45 -14.40 -5.56 6.65
C ASN A 45 -13.67 -6.53 5.71
N VAL A 46 -13.57 -6.21 4.42
CA VAL A 46 -12.87 -7.02 3.41
C VAL A 46 -11.56 -6.31 3.01
N PRO A 47 -10.39 -6.70 3.55
CA PRO A 47 -9.11 -6.00 3.35
C PRO A 47 -8.71 -5.86 1.88
N VAL A 48 -9.07 -6.85 1.05
CA VAL A 48 -8.76 -6.85 -0.40
C VAL A 48 -9.37 -5.64 -1.12
N TYR A 49 -10.55 -5.18 -0.72
CA TYR A 49 -11.17 -4.03 -1.39
C TYR A 49 -10.40 -2.73 -1.10
N LEU A 50 -9.92 -2.57 0.14
CA LEU A 50 -9.10 -1.45 0.58
C LEU A 50 -7.73 -1.45 -0.14
N THR A 51 -7.01 -2.58 -0.13
CA THR A 51 -5.70 -2.66 -0.81
C THR A 51 -5.79 -2.48 -2.32
N ASN A 52 -6.92 -2.85 -2.94
CA ASN A 52 -7.16 -2.61 -4.35
C ASN A 52 -7.46 -1.13 -4.66
N ARG A 53 -8.22 -0.44 -3.78
CA ARG A 53 -8.45 1.00 -3.90
C ARG A 53 -7.17 1.80 -3.63
N ALA A 54 -6.41 1.43 -2.60
CA ALA A 54 -5.10 1.97 -2.31
C ALA A 54 -4.17 1.88 -3.53
N LEU A 55 -4.23 0.77 -4.29
CA LEU A 55 -3.36 0.61 -5.47
C LEU A 55 -3.75 1.59 -6.59
N CYS A 56 -5.03 1.93 -6.70
CA CYS A 56 -5.48 2.98 -7.61
C CYS A 56 -5.01 4.37 -7.16
N HIS A 57 -5.05 4.65 -5.86
CA HIS A 57 -4.51 5.88 -5.29
C HIS A 57 -3.00 5.99 -5.50
N LEU A 58 -2.26 4.89 -5.34
CA LEU A 58 -0.83 4.81 -5.62
C LEU A 58 -0.52 5.17 -7.07
N LYS A 59 -1.27 4.63 -8.04
CA LYS A 59 -1.12 4.96 -9.47
C LYS A 59 -1.45 6.42 -9.80
N ARG A 60 -2.14 7.12 -8.89
CA ARG A 60 -2.47 8.55 -8.99
C ARG A 60 -1.59 9.42 -8.09
N ASN A 61 -0.58 8.86 -7.42
CA ASN A 61 0.28 9.56 -6.46
C ASN A 61 -0.51 10.22 -5.30
N GLU A 62 -1.64 9.63 -4.91
CA GLU A 62 -2.50 10.13 -3.82
C GLU A 62 -2.09 9.52 -2.48
N TRP A 63 -0.86 9.82 -2.04
CA TRP A 63 -0.16 9.13 -0.94
C TRP A 63 -0.91 9.10 0.39
N ALA A 64 -1.58 10.19 0.77
CA ALA A 64 -2.38 10.23 1.99
C ALA A 64 -3.52 9.18 1.97
N LYS A 65 -4.19 9.00 0.82
CA LYS A 65 -5.26 8.01 0.69
C LYS A 65 -4.72 6.59 0.62
N VAL A 66 -3.52 6.40 0.07
CA VAL A 66 -2.81 5.11 0.11
C VAL A 66 -2.58 4.70 1.56
N GLU A 67 -2.05 5.62 2.36
CA GLU A 67 -1.81 5.40 3.79
C GLU A 67 -3.10 5.03 4.52
N ASP A 68 -4.17 5.83 4.38
CA ASP A 68 -5.46 5.59 5.05
C ASP A 68 -6.02 4.19 4.75
N ASP A 69 -6.08 3.83 3.46
CA ASP A 69 -6.59 2.53 3.04
C ASP A 69 -5.70 1.37 3.50
N CYS A 70 -4.38 1.53 3.42
CA CYS A 70 -3.45 0.49 3.84
C CYS A 70 -3.47 0.28 5.36
N ARG A 71 -3.49 1.34 6.18
CA ARG A 71 -3.61 1.22 7.63
C ARG A 71 -4.88 0.48 8.02
N LYS A 72 -6.02 0.82 7.39
CA LYS A 72 -7.29 0.11 7.61
C LYS A 72 -7.23 -1.35 7.15
N ALA A 73 -6.61 -1.62 6.00
CA ALA A 73 -6.45 -2.98 5.50
C ALA A 73 -5.59 -3.84 6.44
N ILE A 74 -4.47 -3.30 6.94
CA ILE A 74 -3.56 -3.98 7.88
C ILE A 74 -4.25 -4.22 9.23
N GLN A 75 -5.12 -3.30 9.67
CA GLN A 75 -5.92 -3.51 10.88
C GLN A 75 -6.84 -4.74 10.76
N LEU A 76 -7.41 -4.96 9.57
CA LEU A 76 -8.27 -6.12 9.28
C LEU A 76 -7.47 -7.40 8.98
N ASP A 77 -6.33 -7.28 8.31
CA ASP A 77 -5.42 -8.37 7.97
C ASP A 77 -3.96 -7.93 8.13
N LYS A 78 -3.39 -8.28 9.29
CA LYS A 78 -2.00 -7.99 9.67
C LYS A 78 -0.96 -8.76 8.87
N THR A 79 -1.39 -9.67 8.00
CA THR A 79 -0.50 -10.51 7.17
C THR A 79 -0.44 -10.03 5.72
N SER A 80 -1.11 -8.92 5.40
CA SER A 80 -1.13 -8.36 4.06
C SER A 80 0.22 -7.74 3.66
N ALA A 81 1.09 -8.53 3.02
CA ALA A 81 2.37 -8.05 2.47
C ALA A 81 2.18 -6.83 1.56
N LYS A 82 1.13 -6.83 0.72
CA LYS A 82 0.79 -5.71 -0.17
C LYS A 82 0.37 -4.46 0.61
N GLY A 83 -0.40 -4.62 1.69
CA GLY A 83 -0.81 -3.53 2.56
C GLY A 83 0.41 -2.83 3.18
N HIS A 84 1.28 -3.62 3.80
CA HIS A 84 2.54 -3.15 4.40
C HIS A 84 3.46 -2.49 3.37
N TYR A 85 3.62 -3.09 2.18
CA TYR A 85 4.46 -2.53 1.12
C TYR A 85 4.00 -1.12 0.71
N MET A 86 2.72 -0.98 0.39
CA MET A 86 2.19 0.31 -0.06
C MET A 86 2.12 1.36 1.05
N LEU A 87 1.93 0.95 2.31
CA LEU A 87 2.07 1.85 3.46
C LEU A 87 3.51 2.36 3.57
N GLY A 88 4.50 1.45 3.45
CA GLY A 88 5.91 1.80 3.42
C GLY A 88 6.24 2.84 2.35
N LEU A 89 5.76 2.65 1.12
CA LEU A 89 5.93 3.63 0.03
C LEU A 89 5.30 5.00 0.37
N ALA A 90 4.08 5.02 0.90
CA ALA A 90 3.40 6.25 1.26
C ALA A 90 4.15 7.03 2.36
N LEU A 91 4.67 6.33 3.36
CA LEU A 91 5.45 6.93 4.45
C LEU A 91 6.81 7.45 3.98
N MET A 92 7.50 6.71 3.10
CA MET A 92 8.73 7.19 2.46
C MET A 92 8.48 8.49 1.70
N GLN A 93 7.39 8.57 0.95
CA GLN A 93 7.03 9.78 0.22
C GLN A 93 6.68 10.97 1.13
N ARG A 94 6.13 10.71 2.33
CA ARG A 94 5.85 11.70 3.37
C ARG A 94 7.09 12.10 4.19
N LYS A 95 8.26 11.55 3.88
CA LYS A 95 9.52 11.72 4.62
C LYS A 95 9.51 11.13 6.03
N GLU A 96 8.59 10.21 6.30
CA GLU A 96 8.49 9.45 7.55
C GLU A 96 9.35 8.18 7.43
N HIS A 97 10.65 8.36 7.14
CA HIS A 97 11.53 7.29 6.65
C HIS A 97 11.65 6.10 7.62
N ALA A 98 11.75 6.36 8.92
CA ALA A 98 11.92 5.31 9.91
C ALA A 98 10.70 4.37 9.99
N GLU A 99 9.48 4.91 9.91
CA GLU A 99 8.26 4.08 9.87
C GLU A 99 8.13 3.41 8.51
N GLY A 100 8.41 4.13 7.41
CA GLY A 100 8.38 3.57 6.06
C GLY A 100 9.30 2.36 5.88
N ILE A 101 10.54 2.43 6.38
CA ILE A 101 11.50 1.31 6.34
C ILE A 101 10.95 0.10 7.12
N ARG A 102 10.38 0.31 8.32
CA ARG A 102 9.81 -0.79 9.12
C ARG A 102 8.67 -1.49 8.40
N GLU A 103 7.80 -0.73 7.74
CA GLU A 103 6.67 -1.29 6.99
C GLU A 103 7.14 -2.04 5.74
N LEU A 104 8.19 -1.55 5.05
CA LEU A 104 8.82 -2.27 3.94
C LEU A 104 9.52 -3.56 4.40
N GLU A 105 10.20 -3.56 5.56
CA GLU A 105 10.78 -4.76 6.16
C GLU A 105 9.69 -5.78 6.48
N LYS A 106 8.59 -5.34 7.10
CA LYS A 106 7.45 -6.20 7.41
C LYS A 106 6.84 -6.79 6.14
N ALA A 107 6.69 -6.00 5.08
CA ALA A 107 6.22 -6.46 3.78
C ALA A 107 7.14 -7.52 3.18
N LEU A 108 8.46 -7.33 3.29
CA LEU A 108 9.45 -8.28 2.78
C LEU A 108 9.38 -9.62 3.53
N ASP A 109 9.28 -9.57 4.85
CA ASP A 109 9.17 -10.78 5.68
C ASP A 109 7.90 -11.58 5.38
N LEU A 110 6.76 -10.89 5.22
CA LEU A 110 5.50 -11.52 4.83
C LEU A 110 5.53 -12.03 3.38
N GLY A 111 6.19 -11.30 2.48
CA GLY A 111 6.30 -11.65 1.06
C GLY A 111 7.20 -12.86 0.79
N ARG A 112 8.20 -13.13 1.63
CA ARG A 112 9.08 -14.31 1.52
C ARG A 112 8.34 -15.64 1.72
N GLY A 113 7.17 -15.63 2.33
CA GLY A 113 6.27 -16.79 2.41
C GLY A 113 5.23 -16.87 1.29
N ALA A 114 5.22 -15.91 0.36
CA ALA A 114 4.25 -15.84 -0.74
C ALA A 114 4.69 -16.66 -1.96
N ASP A 115 3.78 -16.81 -2.93
CA ASP A 115 4.00 -17.56 -4.18
C ASP A 115 5.33 -17.14 -4.85
N PRO A 116 6.27 -18.08 -5.10
CA PRO A 116 7.55 -17.82 -5.76
C PRO A 116 7.43 -17.15 -7.14
N LYS A 117 6.26 -17.20 -7.78
CA LYS A 117 5.99 -16.51 -9.05
C LYS A 117 5.65 -15.03 -8.90
N SER A 118 5.52 -14.53 -7.67
CA SER A 118 5.22 -13.14 -7.39
C SER A 118 6.49 -12.30 -7.34
N ASN A 119 6.65 -11.36 -8.29
CA ASN A 119 7.77 -10.41 -8.33
C ASN A 119 7.72 -9.35 -7.20
N ILE A 120 6.72 -9.41 -6.32
CA ILE A 120 6.53 -8.40 -5.25
C ILE A 120 7.72 -8.36 -4.29
N VAL A 121 8.39 -9.49 -4.04
CA VAL A 121 9.54 -9.57 -3.13
C VAL A 121 10.73 -8.77 -3.68
N ASP A 122 10.99 -8.87 -4.98
CA ASP A 122 12.05 -8.12 -5.64
C ASP A 122 11.76 -6.61 -5.64
N GLU A 123 10.51 -6.23 -5.92
CA GLU A 123 10.06 -4.83 -5.85
C GLU A 123 10.22 -4.27 -4.43
N ILE A 124 9.76 -5.00 -3.41
CA ILE A 124 9.91 -4.58 -2.00
C ILE A 124 11.38 -4.44 -1.64
N TRP A 125 12.23 -5.40 -2.04
CA TRP A 125 13.65 -5.36 -1.74
C TRP A 125 14.33 -4.13 -2.37
N GLN A 126 14.02 -3.82 -3.63
CA GLN A 126 14.57 -2.64 -4.29
C GLN A 126 14.18 -1.34 -3.59
N GLU A 127 12.91 -1.19 -3.22
CA GLU A 127 12.43 0.01 -2.53
C GLU A 127 13.00 0.11 -1.10
N LEU A 128 13.12 -1.02 -0.39
CA LEU A 128 13.77 -1.07 0.92
C LEU A 128 15.27 -0.70 0.84
N ALA A 129 15.98 -1.19 -0.17
CA ALA A 129 17.38 -0.85 -0.37
C ALA A 129 17.59 0.65 -0.63
N LYS A 130 16.75 1.25 -1.49
CA LYS A 130 16.74 2.71 -1.72
C LYS A 130 16.46 3.48 -0.44
N ALA A 131 15.45 3.06 0.33
CA ALA A 131 15.08 3.71 1.58
C ALA A 131 16.23 3.70 2.60
N LYS A 132 16.89 2.55 2.78
CA LYS A 132 18.06 2.42 3.66
C LYS A 132 19.27 3.22 3.19
N TYR A 133 19.49 3.28 1.87
CA TYR A 133 20.56 4.11 1.30
C TYR A 133 20.33 5.59 1.60
N LEU A 134 19.11 6.09 1.40
CA LEU A 134 18.75 7.47 1.72
C LEU A 134 18.96 7.78 3.21
N GLU A 135 18.54 6.87 4.11
CA GLU A 135 18.78 7.03 5.54
C GLU A 135 20.29 7.13 5.87
N TRP A 136 21.10 6.24 5.28
CA TRP A 136 22.54 6.24 5.45
C TRP A 136 23.20 7.53 4.92
N GLU A 137 22.78 8.03 3.76
CA GLU A 137 23.29 9.26 3.15
C GLU A 137 22.99 10.48 4.03
N HIS A 138 21.75 10.58 4.52
CA HIS A 138 21.33 11.63 5.43
C HIS A 138 22.13 11.60 6.75
N ALA A 139 22.29 10.42 7.35
CA ALA A 139 23.06 10.25 8.56
C ALA A 139 24.55 10.60 8.35
N SER A 140 25.12 10.21 7.21
CA SER A 140 26.51 10.48 6.86
C SER A 140 26.76 11.97 6.63
N THR A 141 25.85 12.64 5.92
CA THR A 141 25.91 14.09 5.69
C THR A 141 25.84 14.87 7.00
N LYS A 142 24.91 14.48 7.88
CA LYS A 142 24.76 15.10 9.21
C LYS A 142 26.04 14.95 10.04
N ARG A 143 26.61 13.74 10.12
CA ARG A 143 27.87 13.49 10.84
C ARG A 143 29.03 14.31 10.29
N SER A 144 29.14 14.42 8.96
CA SER A 144 30.18 15.23 8.32
C SER A 144 30.09 16.70 8.71
N TRP A 145 28.87 17.26 8.68
CA TRP A 145 28.61 18.64 9.09
C TRP A 145 28.93 18.88 10.58
N GLU A 146 28.52 17.98 11.46
CA GLU A 146 28.82 18.06 12.91
C GLU A 146 30.34 18.05 13.17
N LEU A 147 31.09 17.18 12.47
CA LEU A 147 32.55 17.11 12.58
C LEU A 147 33.26 18.37 12.08
N GLN A 148 32.74 19.02 11.04
CA GLN A 148 33.32 20.28 10.53
C GLN A 148 33.14 21.41 11.54
N ASN A 149 31.94 21.52 12.14
CA ASN A 149 31.65 22.57 13.12
C ASN A 149 32.42 22.39 14.43
N LEU A 150 32.72 21.15 14.83
CA LEU A 150 33.55 20.87 16.01
C LEU A 150 35.03 21.27 15.82
N LYS A 151 35.53 21.26 14.57
CA LYS A 151 36.91 21.64 14.25
C LYS A 151 37.12 23.15 14.10
N SER A 152 36.03 23.92 14.00
CA SER A 152 36.07 25.37 13.88
C SER A 152 35.86 26.12 15.21
N LEU A 153 35.82 25.39 16.33
CA LEU A 153 35.80 25.90 17.71
C LEU A 153 37.18 25.71 18.34
#